data_AF-R6QER9-F1
#
_entry.id   AF-R6QER9-F1
#
_cell.length_a   1.000
_cell.length_b   1.000
_cell.length_c   1.000
_cell.angle_alpha   90.00
_cell.angle_beta   90.00
_cell.angle_gamma   90.00
#
_symmetry.space_group_name_H-M   'P 1'
#
loop_
_entity.id
_entity.type
_entity.pdbx_description
1 polymer ?
#
loop_
_entity_poly.entity_id
_entity_poly.type
_entity_poly.pdbx_seq_one_letter_code
_entity_poly.pdbx_strand_id
1 'polypeptide(L)'
;MNEVFIIGKVITEVKFDFILNSKHISIARFGVMTMCDKQEINVITYDEKADYVYANLKHEDVVIINGYLEYNKVILEDIQILL
;
A
#
# COMPACT_ATOMS: atom_id res chain seq x y z
N MET A 1 -8.30 17.13 -8.50
CA MET A 1 -7.93 16.64 -7.15
C MET A 1 -8.04 15.14 -7.21
N ASN A 2 -6.92 14.42 -7.09
CA ASN A 2 -6.85 12.96 -7.13
C ASN A 2 -6.13 12.52 -5.86
N GLU A 3 -6.90 12.21 -4.84
CA GLU A 3 -6.43 11.88 -3.50
C GLU A 3 -7.45 10.92 -2.88
N VAL A 4 -6.97 9.91 -2.16
CA VAL A 4 -7.79 8.89 -1.53
C VAL A 4 -7.35 8.65 -0.10
N PHE A 5 -8.34 8.49 0.77
CA PHE A 5 -8.16 8.09 2.17
C PHE A 5 -8.90 6.78 2.40
N ILE A 6 -8.20 5.77 2.88
CA ILE A 6 -8.74 4.42 3.05
C ILE A 6 -8.47 3.95 4.47
N ILE A 7 -9.49 3.35 5.09
CA ILE A 7 -9.32 2.51 6.29
C ILE A 7 -9.65 1.07 5.93
N GLY A 8 -8.72 0.16 6.21
CA GLY A 8 -8.85 -1.23 5.77
C GLY A 8 -7.94 -2.19 6.52
N LYS A 9 -8.13 -3.48 6.24
CA LYS A 9 -7.32 -4.57 6.79
C LYS A 9 -6.43 -5.12 5.68
N VAL A 10 -5.15 -5.36 5.97
CA VAL A 10 -4.23 -6.00 5.03
C VAL A 10 -4.63 -7.46 4.83
N ILE A 11 -4.84 -7.87 3.58
CA ILE A 11 -5.34 -9.21 3.21
C ILE A 11 -4.32 -10.07 2.46
N THR A 12 -3.17 -9.51 2.07
CA THR A 12 -2.08 -10.27 1.44
C THR A 12 -0.77 -10.02 2.18
N GLU A 13 0.21 -10.91 2.00
CA GLU A 13 1.60 -10.59 2.33
C GLU A 13 2.11 -9.45 1.42
N VAL A 14 3.08 -8.69 1.91
CA VAL A 14 3.74 -7.64 1.13
C VAL A 14 4.72 -8.28 0.16
N LYS A 15 4.51 -8.04 -1.15
CA LYS A 15 5.46 -8.45 -2.20
C LYS A 15 6.42 -7.31 -2.48
N PHE A 16 7.71 -7.54 -2.27
CA PHE A 16 8.77 -6.56 -2.48
C PHE A 16 9.71 -7.00 -3.61
N ASP A 17 10.03 -6.09 -4.53
CA ASP A 17 10.96 -6.32 -5.64
C ASP A 17 11.87 -5.10 -5.86
N PHE A 18 13.03 -5.34 -6.48
CA PHE A 18 13.88 -4.27 -7.01
C PHE A 18 13.54 -3.99 -8.49
N ILE A 19 13.56 -2.72 -8.88
CA ILE A 19 13.31 -2.27 -10.24
C ILE A 19 14.65 -1.90 -10.89
N LEU A 20 14.97 -2.55 -12.01
CA LEU A 20 16.17 -2.23 -12.80
C LEU A 20 15.86 -1.13 -13.82
N ASN A 21 16.84 -0.25 -14.09
CA ASN A 21 16.75 0.81 -15.11
C ASN A 21 15.53 1.75 -14.98
N SER A 22 15.14 2.07 -13.74
CA SER A 22 14.00 2.94 -13.43
C SER A 22 14.43 4.12 -12.56
N LYS A 23 13.58 5.14 -12.48
CA LYS A 23 13.72 6.24 -11.51
C LYS A 23 13.59 5.73 -10.07
N HIS A 24 12.75 4.72 -9.87
CA HIS A 24 12.53 4.04 -8.59
C HIS A 24 13.40 2.79 -8.51
N ILE A 25 13.90 2.49 -7.31
CA ILE A 25 14.83 1.39 -7.04
C ILE A 25 14.09 0.19 -6.46
N SER A 26 13.09 0.41 -5.61
CA SER A 26 12.29 -0.65 -5.00
C SER A 26 10.80 -0.42 -5.16
N ILE A 27 10.03 -1.50 -5.10
CA ILE A 27 8.58 -1.49 -5.15
C ILE A 27 8.01 -2.51 -4.17
N ALA A 28 6.97 -2.11 -3.45
CA ALA A 28 6.17 -3.01 -2.62
C ALA A 28 4.71 -3.00 -3.10
N ARG A 29 4.06 -4.17 -3.06
CA ARG A 29 2.66 -4.38 -3.46
C ARG A 29 1.93 -5.20 -2.41
N PHE A 30 0.75 -4.75 -2.02
CA PHE A 30 -0.10 -5.47 -1.06
C PHE A 30 -1.58 -5.14 -1.28
N GLY A 31 -2.44 -6.06 -0.84
CA GLY A 31 -3.89 -5.91 -0.88
C GLY A 31 -4.45 -5.43 0.46
N VAL A 32 -5.41 -4.51 0.41
CA VAL A 32 -6.17 -4.03 1.56
C VAL A 32 -7.66 -4.21 1.29
N MET A 33 -8.38 -4.78 2.25
CA MET A 33 -9.84 -4.83 2.23
C MET A 33 -10.41 -3.67 3.03
N THR A 34 -11.25 -2.84 2.42
CA THR A 34 -11.91 -1.73 3.09
C THR A 34 -12.83 -2.22 4.21
N MET A 35 -12.94 -1.46 5.30
CA MET A 35 -13.72 -1.89 6.46
C MET A 35 -15.23 -1.92 6.22
N CYS A 36 -15.78 -0.92 5.51
CA CYS A 36 -17.22 -0.70 5.38
C CYS A 36 -17.87 -1.60 4.32
N ASP A 37 -17.31 -1.60 3.11
CA ASP A 37 -17.90 -2.21 1.92
C ASP A 37 -17.11 -3.41 1.38
N LYS A 38 -16.04 -3.80 2.09
CA LYS A 38 -15.23 -5.00 1.80
C LYS A 38 -14.65 -5.02 0.39
N GLN A 39 -14.37 -3.85 -0.18
CA GLN A 39 -13.68 -3.73 -1.47
C GLN A 39 -12.21 -4.10 -1.29
N GLU A 40 -11.69 -4.88 -2.23
CA GLU A 40 -10.27 -5.19 -2.31
C GLU A 40 -9.54 -4.10 -3.11
N ILE A 41 -8.55 -3.49 -2.48
CA ILE A 41 -7.74 -2.41 -3.04
C ILE A 41 -6.30 -2.88 -3.18
N ASN A 42 -5.77 -2.77 -4.40
CA ASN A 42 -4.36 -3.00 -4.67
C ASN A 42 -3.55 -1.72 -4.37
N VAL A 43 -2.60 -1.82 -3.45
CA VAL A 43 -1.75 -0.70 -3.02
C VAL A 43 -0.32 -0.94 -3.48
N ILE A 44 0.28 0.09 -4.08
CA ILE A 44 1.67 0.08 -4.55
C ILE A 44 2.42 1.24 -3.91
N THR A 45 3.66 0.99 -3.53
CA THR A 45 4.57 2.04 -3.07
C THR A 45 6.00 1.78 -3.54
N TYR A 46 6.86 2.80 -3.46
CA TYR A 46 8.20 2.80 -4.03
C TYR A 46 9.24 3.27 -3.02
N ASP A 47 10.50 2.88 -3.28
CA ASP A 47 11.70 3.36 -2.58
C ASP A 47 11.57 3.23 -1.04
N GLU A 48 11.90 4.27 -0.28
CA GLU A 48 11.91 4.24 1.20
C GLU A 48 10.57 3.77 1.79
N LYS A 49 9.45 4.11 1.15
CA LYS A 49 8.12 3.68 1.59
C LYS A 49 7.91 2.19 1.32
N ALA A 50 8.46 1.64 0.23
CA ALA A 50 8.46 0.21 -0.05
C ALA A 50 9.24 -0.57 1.00
N ASP A 51 10.41 -0.05 1.38
CA ASP A 51 11.24 -0.65 2.43
C ASP A 51 10.50 -0.61 3.78
N TYR A 52 9.85 0.50 4.10
CA TYR A 52 9.06 0.67 5.32
C TYR A 52 7.90 -0.32 5.42
N VAL A 53 7.05 -0.42 4.39
CA VAL A 53 5.91 -1.34 4.44
C VAL A 53 6.38 -2.79 4.46
N TYR A 54 7.46 -3.13 3.75
CA TYR A 54 8.00 -4.49 3.77
C TYR A 54 8.53 -4.88 5.16
N ALA A 55 9.18 -3.95 5.86
CA ALA A 55 9.74 -4.23 7.19
C ALA A 55 8.67 -4.28 8.30
N ASN A 56 7.61 -3.49 8.20
CA ASN A 56 6.69 -3.25 9.33
C ASN A 56 5.29 -3.81 9.14
N LEU A 57 4.78 -3.87 7.90
CA LEU A 57 3.40 -4.23 7.62
C LEU A 57 3.20 -5.75 7.58
N LYS A 58 2.17 -6.24 8.27
CA LYS A 58 1.85 -7.66 8.36
C LYS A 58 0.46 -7.96 7.84
N HIS A 59 0.25 -9.23 7.50
CA HIS A 59 -1.09 -9.73 7.23
C HIS A 59 -1.99 -9.48 8.44
N GLU A 60 -3.23 -9.08 8.17
CA GLU A 60 -4.24 -8.72 9.17
C GLU A 60 -4.10 -7.37 9.87
N ASP A 61 -3.02 -6.62 9.64
CA ASP A 61 -2.88 -5.27 10.18
C ASP A 61 -4.02 -4.37 9.71
N VAL A 62 -4.56 -3.55 10.63
CA VAL A 62 -5.50 -2.50 10.29
C VAL A 62 -4.72 -1.24 9.95
N VAL A 63 -5.02 -0.62 8.82
CA VAL A 63 -4.28 0.53 8.30
C VAL A 63 -5.18 1.67 7.91
N ILE A 64 -4.65 2.89 8.07
CA ILE A 64 -5.13 4.11 7.42
C ILE A 64 -4.13 4.45 6.32
N ILE A 65 -4.62 4.65 5.11
CA ILE A 65 -3.82 4.93 3.91
C ILE A 65 -4.22 6.28 3.34
N ASN A 66 -3.22 7.11 3.03
CA ASN A 66 -3.34 8.24 2.12
C ASN A 66 -2.58 7.94 0.82
N GLY A 67 -3.16 8.30 -0.31
CA GLY A 67 -2.54 8.12 -1.61
C GLY A 67 -3.34 8.75 -2.74
N TYR A 68 -3.08 8.29 -3.95
CA TYR A 68 -3.85 8.70 -5.13
C TYR A 68 -4.14 7.50 -6.05
N LEU A 69 -5.20 7.59 -6.84
CA LEU A 69 -5.55 6.55 -7.80
C LEU A 69 -4.70 6.67 -9.06
N GLU A 70 -4.11 5.56 -9.47
CA GLU A 70 -3.46 5.44 -10.77
C GLU A 70 -4.01 4.19 -11.46
N TYR A 71 -4.92 4.37 -12.43
CA TYR A 71 -5.70 3.28 -13.03
C TYR A 71 -6.52 2.51 -11.97
N ASN A 72 -6.17 1.25 -11.69
CA ASN A 72 -6.89 0.33 -10.79
C ASN A 72 -6.12 0.03 -9.50
N LYS A 73 -5.19 0.91 -9.12
CA LYS A 73 -4.35 0.79 -7.93
C LYS A 73 -4.25 2.12 -7.21
N VAL A 74 -3.95 2.06 -5.92
CA VAL A 74 -3.60 3.22 -5.11
C VAL A 74 -2.09 3.30 -5.01
N ILE A 75 -1.52 4.46 -5.35
CA ILE A 75 -0.13 4.77 -5.05
C ILE A 75 -0.07 5.39 -3.67
N LEU A 76 0.71 4.78 -2.79
CA LEU A 76 0.79 5.14 -1.38
C LEU A 76 1.63 6.41 -1.18
N GLU A 77 1.03 7.41 -0.54
CA GLU A 77 1.74 8.58 -0.06
C GLU A 77 2.09 8.47 1.42
N ASP A 78 1.16 7.98 2.25
CA ASP A 78 1.37 7.79 3.67
C ASP A 78 0.55 6.61 4.22
N ILE A 79 1.06 5.98 5.28
CA ILE A 79 0.38 4.84 5.94
C ILE A 79 0.57 4.86 7.44
N GLN A 80 -0.51 4.61 8.15
CA GLN A 80 -0.50 4.39 9.59
C GLN A 80 -1.04 2.99 9.90
N ILE A 81 -0.26 2.20 10.64
CA ILE A 81 -0.69 0.90 11.18
C ILE A 81 -1.36 1.16 12.54
N LEU A 82 -2.58 0.65 12.71
CA LEU A 82 -3.34 0.74 13.95
C LEU A 82 -3.05 -0.50 14.81
N LEU A 83 -2.78 -0.27 16.10
CA LEU A 83 -2.49 -1.28 17.12
C LEU A 83 -3.74 -2.08 17.54
#